data_AF-A0A0A0MB92-F1
#
_entry.id   AF-A0A0A0MB92-F1
#
_cell.length_a   1.000
_cell.length_b   1.000
_cell.length_c   1.000
_cell.angle_alpha   90.00
_cell.angle_beta   90.00
_cell.angle_gamma   90.00
#
_symmetry.space_group_name_H-M   'P 1'
#
loop_
_entity.id
_entity.type
_entity.pdbx_description
1 polymer ?
#
loop_
_entity_poly.entity_id
_entity_poly.type
_entity_poly.pdbx_seq_one_letter_code
_entity_poly.pdbx_strand_id
1 'polypeptide(L)' 'MADALSTSSTASPPSAAYRRVLDALRELNPDDHQIARRMKDTRVPELDNRTLEEAVLAGDAEKALRYLDAIATGWDG' A
#
# COMPACT_ATOMS: atom_id res chain seq x y z
N MET A 1 13.62 -34.44 23.17
CA MET A 1 12.71 -34.07 22.08
C MET A 1 13.36 -32.89 21.37
N ALA A 2 13.83 -33.11 20.14
CA ALA A 2 14.52 -32.10 19.35
C ALA A 2 13.54 -31.56 18.31
N ASP A 3 13.09 -30.32 18.48
CA ASP A 3 12.30 -29.60 17.48
C ASP A 3 13.26 -29.00 16.44
N ALA A 4 13.37 -29.70 15.31
CA ALA A 4 14.08 -29.24 14.13
C ALA A 4 13.10 -28.52 13.19
N LEU A 5 13.21 -27.19 13.17
CA LEU A 5 13.44 -26.34 12.00
C LEU A 5 12.76 -26.66 10.64
N SER A 6 12.20 -25.58 10.06
CA SER A 6 11.99 -25.31 8.62
C SER A 6 10.64 -25.79 8.05
N THR A 7 9.78 -24.95 7.48
CA THR A 7 10.02 -23.84 6.54
C THR A 7 8.89 -22.80 6.64
N SER A 8 9.04 -21.77 7.48
CA SER A 8 8.33 -20.52 7.20
C SER A 8 9.00 -19.94 5.97
N SER A 9 8.30 -19.97 4.82
CA SER A 9 8.67 -19.14 3.68
C SER A 9 8.69 -17.70 4.18
N THR A 10 9.88 -17.19 4.51
CA THR A 10 10.13 -15.78 4.82
C THR A 10 9.98 -14.99 3.53
N ALA A 11 8.79 -14.98 2.93
CA ALA A 11 8.34 -13.80 2.24
C ALA A 11 8.28 -12.76 3.35
N SER A 12 9.29 -11.89 3.44
CA SER A 12 9.27 -10.73 4.31
C SER A 12 7.86 -10.16 4.24
N PRO A 13 7.11 -10.11 5.36
CA PRO A 13 5.77 -9.58 5.29
C PRO A 13 5.88 -8.22 4.62
N PRO A 14 4.99 -7.87 3.67
CA PRO A 14 4.97 -6.53 3.13
C PRO A 14 5.03 -5.57 4.32
N SER A 15 5.91 -4.57 4.24
CA SER A 15 6.19 -3.66 5.34
C SER A 15 4.87 -3.23 5.99
N ALA A 16 4.83 -3.05 7.32
CA ALA A 16 3.58 -2.68 7.99
C ALA A 16 2.92 -1.44 7.34
N ALA A 17 3.76 -0.55 6.78
CA ALA A 17 3.38 0.55 5.92
C ALA A 17 2.63 0.12 4.63
N TYR A 18 3.18 -0.82 3.85
CA TYR A 18 2.54 -1.33 2.64
C TYR A 18 1.15 -1.89 2.92
N ARG A 19 1.01 -2.69 3.99
CA ARG A 19 -0.29 -3.24 4.39
C ARG A 19 -1.32 -2.15 4.69
N ARG A 20 -0.92 -1.10 5.43
CA ARG A 20 -1.83 0.02 5.74
C ARG A 20 -2.28 0.77 4.49
N VAL A 21 -1.36 1.05 3.57
CA VAL A 21 -1.70 1.74 2.31
C VAL A 21 -2.60 0.87 1.43
N LEU A 22 -2.34 -0.43 1.37
CA LEU A 22 -3.18 -1.38 0.64
C LEU A 22 -4.59 -1.46 1.23
N ASP A 23 -4.71 -1.49 2.56
CA ASP A 23 -5.99 -1.55 3.26
C ASP A 23 -6.81 -0.28 3.00
N ALA A 24 -6.21 0.91 3.15
CA ALA A 24 -6.86 2.18 2.84
C ALA A 24 -7.27 2.30 1.36
N LEU A 25 -6.44 1.77 0.45
CA LEU A 25 -6.76 1.74 -0.97
C LEU A 25 -7.93 0.78 -1.28
N ARG A 26 -8.04 -0.31 -0.53
CA ARG A 26 -9.13 -1.29 -0.64
C ARG A 26 -10.46 -0.75 -0.09
N GLU A 27 -10.42 0.03 0.98
CA GLU A 27 -11.59 0.74 1.50
C GLU A 27 -12.15 1.73 0.47
N LEU A 28 -11.26 2.42 -0.25
CA LEU A 28 -11.62 3.31 -1.35
C LEU A 28 -12.14 2.60 -2.60
N ASN A 29 -11.53 1.48 -2.95
CA ASN A 29 -11.80 0.79 -4.20
C ASN A 29 -11.64 -0.72 -3.98
N PRO A 30 -12.74 -1.49 -3.81
CA PRO A 30 -12.67 -2.90 -3.46
C PRO A 30 -12.23 -3.83 -4.61
N ASP A 31 -11.97 -3.28 -5.80
CA ASP A 31 -11.58 -4.03 -6.99
C ASP A 31 -10.07 -4.33 -7.01
N ASP A 32 -9.69 -5.60 -6.79
CA ASP A 32 -8.29 -6.03 -6.69
C ASP A 32 -7.42 -5.66 -7.91
N HIS A 33 -8.00 -5.65 -9.12
CA HIS A 33 -7.27 -5.25 -10.33
C HIS A 33 -6.98 -3.74 -10.33
N GLN A 34 -7.94 -2.92 -9.92
CA GLN A 34 -7.76 -1.48 -9.75
C GLN A 34 -6.79 -1.16 -8.61
N ILE A 35 -6.84 -1.90 -7.49
CA ILE A 35 -5.91 -1.75 -6.37
C ILE A 35 -4.49 -1.99 -6.86
N ALA A 36 -4.22 -3.12 -7.52
CA ALA A 36 -2.89 -3.45 -8.02
C ALA A 36 -2.37 -2.38 -9.00
N ARG A 37 -3.22 -1.92 -9.92
CA ARG A 37 -2.91 -0.85 -10.86
C ARG A 37 -2.68 0.49 -10.17
N ARG A 38 -3.46 0.85 -9.16
CA ARG A 38 -3.23 2.09 -8.39
C ARG A 38 -1.95 2.03 -7.57
N MET A 39 -1.62 0.84 -7.07
CA MET A 39 -0.44 0.65 -6.26
C MET A 39 0.86 0.75 -7.07
N LYS A 40 0.86 0.23 -8.31
CA LYS A 40 2.08 0.05 -9.13
C LYS A 40 2.13 0.83 -10.45
N ASP A 41 0.99 1.12 -11.06
CA ASP A 41 0.92 1.76 -12.38
C ASP A 41 0.45 3.21 -12.31
N THR A 42 -0.20 3.61 -11.21
CA THR A 42 -0.74 4.97 -11.07
C THR A 42 0.28 5.85 -10.37
N ARG A 43 0.85 6.79 -11.12
CA ARG A 43 1.68 7.86 -10.57
C ARG A 43 0.81 8.92 -9.95
N VAL A 44 1.16 9.32 -8.73
CA VAL A 44 0.46 10.34 -7.97
C VAL A 44 1.35 11.59 -7.92
N PRO A 45 0.90 12.72 -8.49
CA PRO A 45 1.66 13.98 -8.45
C PRO A 45 2.05 14.43 -7.04
N GLU A 46 1.15 14.22 -6.08
CA GLU A 46 1.24 14.56 -4.67
C GLU A 46 2.30 13.69 -3.95
N LEU A 47 2.67 12.55 -4.54
CA LEU A 47 3.77 11.68 -4.09
C LEU A 47 5.04 11.91 -4.91
N ASP A 48 5.27 13.13 -5.38
CA ASP A 48 6.45 13.48 -6.19
C ASP A 48 6.49 12.71 -7.52
N ASN A 49 5.31 12.54 -8.16
CA ASN A 49 5.12 11.73 -9.36
C ASN A 49 5.49 10.24 -9.20
N ARG A 50 5.49 9.72 -7.97
CA ARG A 50 5.74 8.30 -7.65
C ARG A 50 4.44 7.52 -7.53
N THR A 51 4.55 6.21 -7.61
CA THR A 51 3.46 5.28 -7.28
C THR A 51 3.31 5.12 -5.77
N LEU A 52 2.16 4.62 -5.31
CA LEU A 52 1.95 4.33 -3.88
C LEU A 52 2.97 3.30 -3.37
N GLU A 53 3.33 2.31 -4.19
CA GLU A 53 4.39 1.34 -3.85
C GLU A 53 5.75 2.03 -3.69
N GLU A 54 6.16 2.85 -4.66
CA GLU A 54 7.44 3.59 -4.58
C GLU A 54 7.49 4.54 -3.38
N ALA A 55 6.39 5.22 -3.07
CA ALA A 55 6.30 6.08 -1.89
C ALA A 55 6.50 5.27 -0.60
N VAL A 56 5.89 4.09 -0.49
CA VAL A 56 6.08 3.19 0.66
C VAL A 56 7.53 2.69 0.74
N LEU A 57 8.14 2.31 -0.39
CA LEU A 57 9.54 1.87 -0.44
C LEU A 57 10.52 2.99 -0.09
N ALA A 58 10.20 4.24 -0.42
CA ALA A 58 10.98 5.42 -0.05
C ALA A 58 10.84 5.82 1.42
N GLY A 59 9.90 5.23 2.17
CA GLY A 59 9.59 5.59 3.55
C GLY A 59 8.51 6.68 3.69
N ASP A 60 7.93 7.14 2.57
CA ASP A 60 6.88 8.17 2.51
C ASP A 60 5.46 7.58 2.63
N ALA A 61 5.30 6.48 3.38
CA ALA A 61 4.02 5.79 3.52
C ALA A 61 2.93 6.65 4.16
N GLU A 62 3.28 7.56 5.07
CA GLU A 62 2.33 8.52 5.64
C GLU A 62 1.80 9.50 4.58
N LYS A 63 2.62 9.88 3.61
CA LYS A 63 2.22 10.75 2.50
C LYS A 63 1.22 10.02 1.60
N ALA A 64 1.47 8.75 1.31
CA ALA A 64 0.55 7.88 0.58
C ALA A 64 -0.78 7.72 1.31
N LEU A 65 -0.77 7.47 2.63
CA LEU A 65 -1.98 7.36 3.43
C LEU A 65 -2.79 8.67 3.45
N ARG A 66 -2.14 9.82 3.65
CA ARG A 66 -2.82 11.13 3.63
C ARG A 66 -3.45 11.42 2.27
N TYR A 67 -2.81 11.04 1.17
CA TYR A 67 -3.38 11.17 -0.15
C TYR A 67 -4.64 10.31 -0.31
N LEU A 68 -4.60 9.05 0.14
CA LEU A 68 -5.77 8.17 0.10
C LEU A 68 -6.91 8.70 0.98
N ASP A 69 -6.61 9.18 2.18
CA ASP A 69 -7.59 9.81 3.09
C ASP A 69 -8.23 11.08 2.49
N ALA A 70 -7.43 11.90 1.81
CA ALA A 70 -7.93 13.08 1.09
C ALA A 70 -8.85 12.70 -0.08
N ILE A 71 -8.55 11.63 -0.81
CA ILE A 71 -9.46 11.10 -1.84
C ILE A 71 -10.74 10.57 -1.20
N ALA A 72 -10.64 9.83 -0.10
CA ALA A 72 -11.80 9.26 0.60
C ALA A 72 -12.76 10.36 1.06
N THR A 73 -12.20 11.42 1.66
CA THR A 73 -12.96 12.57 2.16
C THR A 73 -13.50 13.44 1.00
N GLY A 74 -12.76 13.57 -0.10
CA GLY A 74 -13.15 14.37 -1.26
C GLY A 74 -14.22 13.74 -2.16
N TRP A 75 -14.50 12.44 -1.99
CA TRP A 75 -15.53 11.71 -2.74
C TRP A 75 -16.91 11.73 -2.09
N ASP A 76 -17.04 12.27 -0.88
CA ASP A 76 -18.31 12.42 -0.13
C ASP A 76 -19.12 13.65 -0.60
N GLY A 77 -19.28 13.81 -1.92
CA GLY A 77 -19.94 14.95 -2.55
C GLY A 77 -20.79 14.59 -3.77
#